data_AF-A0A3L9GHI4-F1
#
_entry.id   AF-A0A3L9GHI4-F1
#
_cell.length_a   1.000
_cell.length_b   1.000
_cell.length_c   1.000
_cell.angle_alpha   90.00
_cell.angle_beta   90.00
_cell.angle_gamma   90.00
#
_symmetry.space_group_name_H-M   'P 1'
#
loop_
_entity.id
_entity.type
_entity.pdbx_description
1 polymer ?
#
loop_
_entity_poly.entity_id
_entity_poly.type
_entity_poly.pdbx_seq_one_letter_code
_entity_poly.pdbx_strand_id
1 'polypeptide(L)' 'MNSTHHYEQLIEIFNSCFADEFNTRLIKGDDEPIYLPADAEVPYNRIVFAHG' A
#
# COMPACT_ATOMS: atom_id res chain seq x y z
N MET A 1 2.75 -19.10 -19.71
CA MET A 1 3.53 -17.87 -19.53
C MET A 1 3.72 -17.69 -18.03
N ASN A 2 4.95 -17.82 -17.54
CA ASN A 2 5.24 -17.50 -16.13
C ASN A 2 5.32 -15.97 -16.06
N SER A 3 4.18 -15.33 -15.86
CA SER A 3 4.14 -13.89 -15.63
C SER A 3 4.71 -13.65 -14.25
N THR A 4 5.95 -13.19 -14.18
CA THR A 4 6.55 -12.71 -12.93
C THR A 4 5.71 -11.53 -12.45
N HIS A 5 4.86 -11.77 -11.46
CA HIS A 5 4.09 -10.71 -10.82
C HIS A 5 4.99 -9.98 -9.85
N HIS A 6 5.16 -8.68 -10.07
CA HIS A 6 5.93 -7.82 -9.19
C HIS A 6 4.96 -7.17 -8.20
N TYR A 7 5.31 -7.17 -6.90
CA TYR A 7 4.49 -6.56 -5.85
C TYR A 7 4.18 -5.08 -6.13
N GLU A 8 5.01 -4.40 -6.94
CA GLU A 8 4.77 -3.01 -7.37
C GLU A 8 3.44 -2.88 -8.12
N GLN A 9 3.05 -3.88 -8.91
CA GLN A 9 1.75 -3.89 -9.59
C GLN A 9 0.59 -3.94 -8.59
N LEU A 10 0.76 -4.65 -7.46
CA LEU A 10 -0.24 -4.67 -6.39
C LEU A 10 -0.40 -3.29 -5.76
N ILE A 11 0.72 -2.58 -5.53
CA ILE A 11 0.72 -1.20 -5.00
C ILE A 11 0.01 -0.26 -5.97
N GLU A 12 0.34 -0.32 -7.26
CA GLU A 12 -0.27 0.52 -8.29
C GLU A 12 -1.78 0.29 -8.39
N ILE A 13 -2.21 -0.96 -8.49
CA ILE A 13 -3.64 -1.32 -8.57
C ILE A 13 -4.36 -0.85 -7.30
N PHE A 14 -3.81 -1.14 -6.12
CA PHE A 14 -4.42 -0.72 -4.87
C PHE A 14 -4.57 0.80 -4.80
N ASN A 15 -3.49 1.55 -5.06
CA ASN A 15 -3.53 3.01 -4.96
C ASN A 15 -4.49 3.61 -6.00
N SER A 16 -4.59 3.03 -7.20
CA SER A 16 -5.56 3.48 -8.21
C SER A 16 -7.02 3.32 -7.77
N CYS A 17 -7.30 2.36 -6.91
CA CYS A 17 -8.66 2.09 -6.41
C CYS A 17 -8.97 2.82 -5.11
N PHE A 18 -7.98 3.02 -4.24
CA PHE A 18 -8.24 3.41 -2.85
C PHE A 18 -7.60 4.73 -2.40
N ALA A 19 -6.64 5.28 -3.16
CA ALA A 19 -5.95 6.49 -2.73
C ALA A 19 -6.85 7.72 -2.73
N ASP A 20 -7.68 7.89 -3.78
CA ASP A 20 -8.48 9.11 -3.92
C ASP A 20 -9.80 9.05 -3.12
N GLU A 21 -10.51 7.92 -3.17
CA GLU A 21 -11.82 7.78 -2.50
C GLU A 21 -11.68 7.56 -0.99
N PHE A 22 -10.67 6.79 -0.57
CA PHE A 22 -10.52 6.36 0.83
C PHE A 22 -9.30 6.97 1.53
N ASN A 23 -8.57 7.86 0.84
CA ASN A 23 -7.32 8.45 1.35
C ASN A 23 -6.36 7.38 1.91
N THR A 24 -6.29 6.22 1.27
CA THR A 24 -5.57 5.05 1.79
C THR A 24 -4.60 4.52 0.74
N ARG A 25 -3.35 4.31 1.14
CA ARG A 25 -2.27 3.86 0.26
C ARG A 25 -1.63 2.58 0.77
N LEU A 26 -1.26 1.70 -0.16
CA LEU A 26 -0.47 0.51 0.12
C LEU A 26 1.02 0.85 0.04
N ILE A 27 1.77 0.51 1.09
CA ILE A 27 3.19 0.81 1.24
C ILE A 27 3.95 -0.49 1.50
N LYS A 28 5.07 -0.69 0.82
CA LYS A 28 5.98 -1.78 1.13
C LYS A 28 6.68 -1.50 2.47
N GLY A 29 6.54 -2.40 3.43
CA GLY A 29 7.37 -2.47 4.62
C GLY A 29 8.34 -3.65 4.54
N ASP A 30 9.22 -3.73 5.52
CA ASP A 30 10.19 -4.83 5.64
C ASP A 30 9.87 -5.77 6.82
N ASP A 31 8.97 -5.35 7.73
CA ASP A 31 8.58 -6.01 8.99
C ASP A 31 7.08 -6.39 9.00
N GLU A 32 6.47 -6.62 10.17
CA GLU A 32 5.06 -7.01 10.30
C GLU A 32 4.06 -6.05 9.61
N PRO A 33 2.97 -6.59 9.01
CA PRO A 33 1.97 -5.75 8.37
C PRO A 33 1.22 -4.90 9.40
N ILE A 34 1.03 -3.63 9.10
CA ILE A 34 0.40 -2.66 10.01
C ILE A 34 -0.49 -1.66 9.27
N TYR A 35 -1.60 -1.29 9.90
CA TYR A 35 -2.41 -0.15 9.48
C TYR A 35 -2.04 1.08 10.32
N LEU A 36 -1.63 2.15 9.65
CA LEU A 36 -1.34 3.44 10.27
C LEU A 36 -2.34 4.48 9.71
N PRO A 37 -3.23 5.05 10.52
CA PRO A 37 -4.11 6.11 10.04
C PRO A 37 -3.31 7.35 9.63
N ALA A 38 -3.94 8.23 8.87
CA ALA A 38 -3.41 9.55 8.58
C ALA A 38 -3.09 10.31 9.88
N ASP A 39 -1.97 11.01 9.89
CA ASP A 39 -1.50 11.81 11.01
C ASP A 39 -0.95 13.16 10.51
N ALA A 40 -0.31 13.92 11.41
CA ALA A 40 0.22 15.24 11.08
C ALA A 40 1.42 15.20 10.12
N GLU A 41 2.15 14.09 10.05
CA GLU A 41 3.33 13.92 9.19
C GLU A 41 2.92 13.33 7.84
N VAL A 42 1.95 12.41 7.83
CA VAL A 42 1.46 11.73 6.63
C VAL A 42 -0.06 11.88 6.52
N PRO A 43 -0.55 12.71 5.57
CA PRO A 43 -1.97 13.07 5.48
C PRO A 43 -2.83 11.98 4.81
N TYR A 44 -2.40 10.72 4.81
CA TYR A 44 -3.13 9.57 4.26
C TYR A 44 -2.93 8.32 5.11
N ASN A 45 -3.94 7.45 5.11
CA ASN A 45 -3.85 6.16 5.77
C ASN A 45 -2.87 5.27 5.02
N ARG A 46 -2.07 4.51 5.76
CA ARG A 46 -1.07 3.58 5.23
C ARG A 46 -1.44 2.17 5.64
N ILE A 47 -1.55 1.28 4.66
CA ILE A 47 -1.47 -0.16 4.88
C ILE A 47 -0.05 -0.54 4.51
N VAL A 48 0.75 -0.90 5.50
CA VAL A 48 2.12 -1.37 5.31
C VAL A 48 2.08 -2.90 5.22
N PHE A 49 2.61 -3.48 4.14
CA PHE A 49 2.69 -4.94 3.97
C PHE A 49 4.14 -5.42 4.06
N ALA A 50 4.35 -6.59 4.67
CA ALA A 50 5.66 -7.14 5.01
C ALA A 50 6.43 -7.72 3.82
N HIS A 51 5.92 -8.83 3.28
CA HIS A 51 6.57 -9.60 2.23
C HIS A 51 5.57 -9.75 1.09
N GLY A 52 5.98 -9.25 -0.08
CA GLY A 52 5.24 -9.34 -1.35
C GLY A 52 5.85 -10.39 -2.27
#